data_AF-A0A2V8SX41-F1
#
_entry.id   AF-A0A2V8SX41-F1
#
_cell.length_a   1.000
_cell.length_b   1.000
_cell.length_c   1.000
_cell.angle_alpha   90.00
_cell.angle_beta   90.00
_cell.angle_gamma   90.00
#
_symmetry.space_group_name_H-M   'P 1'
#
loop_
_entity.id
_entity.type
_entity.pdbx_description
1 polymer ?
#
loop_
_entity_poly.entity_id
_entity_poly.type
_entity_poly.pdbx_seq_one_letter_code
_entity_poly.pdbx_strand_id
1 'polypeptide(L)'
;PPAEGGGDAQTKLERTPTLTNDSIVELVEGGFSEGTIIRRIEQSPVEFDLSPAKLSELRKRRVSEPVIAAMRAAMGEGGGQPARP
;
A
#
# COMPACT_ATOMS: atom_id res chain seq x y z
N PRO A 1 -22.91 -6.50 39.57
CA PRO A 1 -22.39 -7.27 38.41
C PRO A 1 -23.47 -8.22 37.87
N PRO A 2 -23.70 -8.31 36.55
CA PRO A 2 -22.72 -8.89 35.62
C PRO A 2 -22.64 -8.29 34.19
N ALA A 3 -21.50 -8.57 33.53
CA ALA A 3 -21.23 -8.65 32.07
C ALA A 3 -21.59 -7.41 31.22
N GLU A 4 -20.67 -6.51 30.88
CA GLU A 4 -19.57 -6.70 29.91
C GLU A 4 -20.00 -7.54 28.70
N GLY A 5 -20.48 -6.87 27.66
CA GLY A 5 -20.87 -7.52 26.42
C GLY A 5 -21.57 -6.57 25.49
N GLY A 6 -20.81 -5.94 24.60
CA GLY A 6 -21.37 -5.35 23.39
C GLY A 6 -20.96 -3.91 23.18
N GLY A 7 -20.07 -3.73 22.23
CA GLY A 7 -20.03 -2.48 21.47
C GLY A 7 -18.73 -1.72 21.50
N ASP A 8 -17.58 -2.39 21.44
CA ASP A 8 -16.44 -1.80 20.73
C ASP A 8 -16.73 -1.81 19.21
N ALA A 9 -17.80 -1.12 18.82
CA ALA A 9 -17.88 -0.42 17.56
C ALA A 9 -16.92 0.78 17.66
N GLN A 10 -15.64 0.48 17.89
CA GLN A 10 -14.58 1.47 17.94
C GLN A 10 -14.28 1.85 16.51
N THR A 11 -14.93 2.93 16.09
CA THR A 11 -14.49 3.86 15.08
C THR A 11 -14.07 3.19 13.77
N LYS A 12 -15.03 3.14 12.87
CA LYS A 12 -14.80 3.24 11.43
C LYS A 12 -14.10 4.58 11.17
N LEU A 13 -12.83 4.66 11.56
CA LEU A 13 -11.93 5.63 11.02
C LEU A 13 -11.87 5.23 9.55
N GLU A 14 -12.44 6.09 8.71
CA GLU A 14 -12.24 6.14 7.28
C GLU A 14 -10.74 6.39 7.03
N ARG A 15 -9.90 5.43 7.43
CA ARG A 15 -8.49 5.42 7.13
C ARG A 15 -8.45 5.06 5.68
N THR A 16 -8.02 6.00 4.85
CA THR A 16 -7.39 5.66 3.59
C THR A 16 -6.39 4.55 3.91
N PRO A 17 -6.70 3.28 3.54
CA PRO A 17 -5.90 2.17 4.01
C PRO A 17 -4.52 2.34 3.40
N THR A 18 -3.50 2.31 4.25
CA THR A 18 -2.12 2.37 3.81
C THR A 18 -1.91 1.24 2.82
N LEU A 19 -1.39 1.56 1.62
CA LEU A 19 -1.17 0.51 0.64
C LEU A 19 -0.01 -0.35 1.13
N THR A 20 -0.28 -1.65 1.22
CA THR A 20 0.72 -2.66 1.55
C THR A 20 0.95 -3.58 0.37
N ASN A 21 1.97 -4.43 0.46
CA ASN A 21 2.26 -5.43 -0.58
C ASN A 21 1.02 -6.27 -0.93
N ASP A 22 0.21 -6.64 0.07
CA ASP A 22 -0.99 -7.45 -0.13
C ASP A 22 -2.07 -6.66 -0.89
N SER A 23 -2.30 -5.40 -0.54
CA SER A 23 -3.22 -4.53 -1.28
C SER A 23 -2.83 -4.35 -2.76
N ILE A 24 -1.54 -4.28 -3.06
CA ILE A 24 -1.06 -4.22 -4.45
C ILE A 24 -1.37 -5.52 -5.19
N VAL A 25 -1.15 -6.66 -4.54
CA VAL A 25 -1.51 -7.95 -5.09
C VAL A 25 -3.01 -8.02 -5.37
N GLU A 26 -3.85 -7.65 -4.41
CA GLU A 26 -5.30 -7.66 -4.58
C GLU A 26 -5.74 -6.78 -5.76
N LEU A 27 -5.10 -5.63 -5.97
CA LEU A 27 -5.37 -4.77 -7.13
C LEU A 27 -4.92 -5.42 -8.45
N VAL A 28 -3.76 -6.09 -8.46
CA VAL A 28 -3.29 -6.82 -9.64
C VAL A 28 -4.19 -8.02 -9.95
N GLU A 29 -4.55 -8.81 -8.95
CA GLU A 29 -5.46 -9.97 -9.08
C GLU A 29 -6.88 -9.54 -9.45
N GLY A 30 -7.31 -8.37 -8.96
CA GLY A 30 -8.55 -7.71 -9.36
C GLY A 30 -8.55 -7.18 -10.80
N GLY A 31 -7.42 -7.26 -11.52
CA GLY A 31 -7.30 -6.86 -12.91
C GLY A 31 -7.17 -5.35 -13.13
N PHE A 32 -6.73 -4.60 -12.12
CA PHE A 32 -6.45 -3.17 -12.29
C PHE A 32 -5.21 -2.97 -13.15
N SER A 33 -5.28 -1.98 -14.05
CA SER A 33 -4.12 -1.60 -14.87
C SER A 33 -2.99 -1.07 -14.00
N GLU A 34 -1.76 -1.39 -14.38
CA GLU A 34 -0.54 -0.98 -13.66
C GLU A 34 -0.51 0.54 -13.43
N GLY A 35 -0.86 1.34 -14.44
CA GLY A 35 -0.92 2.81 -14.31
C GLY A 35 -1.93 3.30 -13.25
N THR A 36 -3.04 2.59 -13.06
CA THR A 36 -4.02 2.91 -12.00
C THR A 36 -3.46 2.56 -10.62
N ILE A 37 -2.77 1.43 -10.51
CA ILE A 37 -2.13 0.98 -9.27
C ILE A 37 -1.01 1.96 -8.88
N ILE A 38 -0.14 2.32 -9.82
CA ILE A 38 0.92 3.32 -9.64
C ILE A 38 0.33 4.65 -9.16
N ARG A 39 -0.70 5.14 -9.85
CA ARG A 39 -1.33 6.40 -9.48
C ARG A 39 -2.00 6.36 -8.10
N ARG A 40 -2.43 5.19 -7.64
CA ARG A 40 -2.97 4.98 -6.29
C ARG A 40 -1.85 4.94 -5.25
N ILE A 41 -0.71 4.31 -5.57
CA ILE A 41 0.54 4.32 -4.80
C ILE A 41 1.02 5.75 -4.55
N GLU A 42 1.02 6.60 -5.57
CA GLU A 42 1.48 8.00 -5.45
C GLU A 42 0.54 8.90 -4.64
N GLN A 43 -0.76 8.61 -4.66
CA GLN A 43 -1.79 9.44 -4.01
C GLN A 43 -2.14 9.00 -2.59
N SER A 44 -1.68 7.83 -2.16
CA SER A 44 -2.04 7.25 -0.87
C SER A 44 -0.78 7.02 -0.04
N PRO A 45 -0.88 7.08 1.29
CA PRO A 45 0.22 6.65 2.14
C PRO A 45 0.51 5.17 1.87
N VAL A 46 1.79 4.82 1.80
CA VAL A 46 2.24 3.47 1.49
C VAL A 46 3.17 2.93 2.55
N GLU A 47 3.09 1.62 2.76
CA GLU A 47 3.95 0.88 3.69
C GLU A 47 4.28 -0.45 3.03
N PHE A 48 5.28 -0.39 2.14
CA PHE A 48 5.73 -1.55 1.38
C PHE A 48 6.96 -2.17 2.02
N ASP A 49 7.07 -3.49 1.85
CA ASP A 49 8.24 -4.23 2.30
C ASP A 49 8.97 -4.68 1.04
N LEU A 50 10.07 -3.98 0.76
CA LEU A 50 10.87 -4.18 -0.45
C LEU A 50 12.06 -5.11 -0.17
N SER A 51 11.95 -5.95 0.86
CA SER A 51 12.95 -6.99 1.13
C SER A 51 13.02 -7.99 -0.03
N PRO A 52 14.17 -8.62 -0.28
CA PRO A 52 14.34 -9.55 -1.41
C PRO A 52 13.33 -10.71 -1.40
N ALA A 53 12.91 -11.17 -0.21
CA ALA A 53 11.84 -12.16 -0.06
C ALA A 53 10.49 -11.64 -0.57
N LYS A 54 10.11 -10.42 -0.20
CA LYS A 54 8.84 -9.79 -0.59
C LYS A 54 8.81 -9.37 -2.05
N LEU A 55 9.92 -8.87 -2.59
CA LEU A 55 10.06 -8.62 -4.03
C LEU A 55 9.87 -9.90 -4.86
N SER A 56 10.39 -11.03 -4.39
CA SER A 56 10.18 -12.32 -5.05
C SER A 56 8.71 -12.74 -5.03
N GLU A 57 8.01 -12.48 -3.93
CA GLU A 57 6.58 -12.77 -3.76
C GLU A 57 5.70 -11.89 -4.67
N LEU A 58 5.96 -10.59 -4.73
CA LEU A 58 5.27 -9.65 -5.63
C LEU A 58 5.40 -10.11 -7.10
N ARG A 59 6.61 -10.46 -7.54
CA ARG A 59 6.84 -10.96 -8.92
C ARG A 59 6.10 -12.27 -9.20
N LYS A 60 6.04 -13.19 -8.23
CA LYS A 60 5.25 -14.44 -8.35
C LYS A 60 3.76 -14.14 -8.50
N ARG A 61 3.27 -13.10 -7.84
CA ARG A 61 1.87 -12.65 -7.91
C ARG A 61 1.59 -11.67 -9.06
N ARG A 62 2.39 -11.75 -10.13
CA ARG A 62 2.21 -10.97 -11.37
C ARG A 62 2.34 -9.46 -11.21
N VAL A 63 2.91 -8.98 -10.11
CA VAL A 63 3.24 -7.56 -9.97
C VAL A 63 4.41 -7.24 -10.90
N SER A 64 4.16 -6.38 -11.88
CA SER A 64 5.15 -5.99 -12.88
C SER A 64 6.23 -5.08 -12.31
N GLU A 65 7.40 -5.06 -12.97
CA GLU A 65 8.50 -4.16 -12.62
C GLU A 65 8.14 -2.67 -12.55
N PRO A 66 7.33 -2.07 -13.44
CA PRO A 66 6.90 -0.67 -13.30
C PRO A 66 6.13 -0.40 -12.01
N VAL A 67 5.29 -1.34 -11.54
CA VAL A 67 4.58 -1.20 -10.27
C VAL A 67 5.57 -1.26 -9.10
N ILE A 68 6.51 -2.21 -9.13
CA ILE A 68 7.57 -2.30 -8.11
C ILE A 68 8.43 -1.03 -8.10
N ALA A 69 8.78 -0.49 -9.28
CA ALA A 69 9.51 0.76 -9.39
C ALA A 69 8.75 1.93 -8.75
N ALA A 70 7.43 2.02 -8.98
CA ALA A 70 6.59 3.01 -8.32
C ALA A 70 6.47 2.81 -6.81
N MET A 71 6.38 1.57 -6.33
CA MET A 71 6.42 1.26 -4.89
C MET A 71 7.72 1.73 -4.25
N ARG A 72 8.86 1.50 -4.93
CA ARG A 72 10.18 1.99 -4.50
C ARG A 72 10.27 3.50 -4.55
N ALA A 73 9.70 4.13 -5.57
CA ALA A 73 9.62 5.58 -5.67
C ALA A 73 8.79 6.14 -4.53
N ALA A 74 7.59 5.64 -4.25
CA ALA A 74 6.76 6.13 -3.15
C ALA A 74 7.39 5.93 -1.76
N MET A 75 8.16 4.84 -1.55
CA MET A 75 8.93 4.61 -0.31
C MET A 75 10.24 5.42 -0.23
N GLY A 76 10.90 5.67 -1.36
CA GLY A 76 12.18 6.38 -1.43
C GLY A 76 12.06 7.91 -1.60
N GLU A 77 10.97 8.35 -2.22
CA GLU A 77 10.60 9.76 -2.49
C GLU A 77 9.74 10.34 -1.36
N GLY A 78 9.77 9.72 -0.17
CA GLY A 78 9.34 10.36 1.09
C GLY A 78 10.35 11.40 1.62
N GLY A 79 11.45 11.65 0.91
CA GLY A 79 12.54 12.55 1.33
C GLY A 79 12.86 13.71 0.39
N GLY A 80 11.98 14.01 -0.58
CA GLY A 80 12.21 15.03 -1.62
C GLY A 80 11.48 16.36 -1.43
N GLN A 81 11.24 16.83 -0.21
CA GLN A 81 10.93 18.23 0.04
C GLN A 81 12.17 18.93 0.59
N PRO A 82 13.01 19.61 -0.22
CA PRO A 82 13.76 20.72 0.31
C PRO A 82 12.75 21.83 0.64
N ALA A 83 12.76 22.24 1.90
CA ALA A 83 11.98 23.35 2.42
C ALA A 83 12.02 24.54 1.45
N ARG A 84 10.84 25.09 1.17
CA ARG A 84 10.64 26.33 0.38
C ARG A 84 11.35 27.51 1.07
N PRO A 85 12.04 28.41 0.34
CA PRO A 85 12.43 29.71 0.88
C PRO A 85 11.21 30.63 1.09
#